data_AF-A0A8B6LNY1-F1
#
_entry.id   AF-A0A8B6LNY1-F1
#
_cell.length_a   1.000
_cell.length_b   1.000
_cell.length_c   1.000
_cell.angle_alpha   90.00
_cell.angle_beta   90.00
_cell.angle_gamma   90.00
#
_symmetry.space_group_name_H-M   'P 1'
#
loop_
_entity.id
_entity.type
_entity.pdbx_description
1 polymer ?
#
loop_
_entity_poly.entity_id
_entity_poly.type
_entity_poly.pdbx_seq_one_letter_code
_entity_poly.pdbx_strand_id
1 'polypeptide(L)'
;MRLLRSNPGTLMLSFASAIENNDDVATRGAPRCRSGRTTRMNIPRFLHQPLRRTALLLAACGLSAVAQAAAPSPAPGHVPDTIEQRVAACIACHGREGASSDQGFFPRLAGKPEGYLFNQLRSFRDGRRFNADMAHMVRHLSDDYLREIAHYFATLDLPYPAVATTSDASADTLARGKALVMHGDAARDIPACVQCHGEALTGVQPGIPSLVGLPRLYLSSQLGTWVTGERHALAPDCMAEVGRKLTTADINAVASWLAVQPMPADPHPLAAPRAPLPLRCSAMNP
;
A
#
# COMPACT_ATOMS: atom_id res chain seq x y z
N MET A 1 -14.85 -0.63 77.84
CA MET A 1 -14.71 0.76 77.40
C MET A 1 -15.00 0.81 75.90
N ARG A 2 -16.13 1.46 75.55
CA ARG A 2 -16.62 1.91 74.22
C ARG A 2 -16.43 1.04 72.95
N LEU A 3 -17.56 0.42 72.57
CA LEU A 3 -18.04 0.22 71.20
C LEU A 3 -18.34 1.55 70.49
N LEU A 4 -17.96 1.68 69.21
CA LEU A 4 -18.63 2.47 68.14
C LEU A 4 -18.20 1.78 66.83
N ARG A 5 -18.97 0.91 66.16
CA ARG A 5 -20.20 1.14 65.37
C ARG A 5 -20.20 2.45 64.58
N SER A 6 -19.87 2.35 63.30
CA SER A 6 -20.30 3.27 62.25
C SER A 6 -20.94 2.43 61.14
N ASN A 7 -22.27 2.45 61.12
CA ASN A 7 -23.12 1.97 60.04
C ASN A 7 -23.59 3.19 59.23
N PRO A 8 -24.28 3.03 58.09
CA PRO A 8 -23.99 3.72 56.85
C PRO A 8 -25.03 4.81 56.58
N GLY A 9 -24.76 5.65 55.58
CA GLY A 9 -25.75 6.57 55.03
C GLY A 9 -25.71 7.94 55.69
N THR A 10 -25.12 8.89 54.98
CA THR A 10 -25.71 10.18 54.62
C THR A 10 -24.74 10.87 53.66
N LEU A 11 -24.84 10.52 52.37
CA LEU A 11 -24.45 11.38 51.25
C LEU A 11 -25.30 10.94 50.06
N MET A 12 -26.61 11.18 50.25
CA MET A 12 -27.55 11.34 49.15
C MET A 12 -27.35 12.76 48.62
N LEU A 13 -27.42 12.90 47.29
CA LEU A 13 -27.48 14.14 46.51
C LEU A 13 -26.12 14.82 46.20
N SER A 14 -25.43 14.33 45.17
CA SER A 14 -24.97 15.18 44.05
C SER A 14 -24.35 14.35 42.94
N PHE A 15 -25.18 13.62 42.18
CA PHE A 15 -24.82 13.07 40.86
C PHE A 15 -26.07 13.16 39.97
N ALA A 16 -26.46 14.40 39.68
CA ALA A 16 -27.45 14.74 38.66
C ALA A 16 -27.25 16.21 38.27
N SER A 17 -26.19 16.51 37.52
CA SER A 17 -26.01 17.74 36.74
C SER A 17 -24.72 17.64 35.93
N ALA A 18 -24.80 16.94 34.79
CA ALA A 18 -23.89 17.13 33.64
C ALA A 18 -24.37 16.30 32.44
N ILE A 19 -25.68 16.30 32.16
CA ILE A 19 -26.23 15.94 30.83
C ILE A 19 -27.32 16.98 30.54
N GLU A 20 -26.93 18.24 30.48
CA GLU A 20 -27.76 19.34 29.99
C GLU A 20 -26.79 20.43 29.56
N ASN A 21 -26.47 20.42 28.27
CA ASN A 21 -26.11 21.55 27.41
C ASN A 21 -25.39 21.02 26.18
N ASN A 22 -26.17 20.40 25.29
CA ASN A 22 -25.84 20.41 23.88
C ASN A 22 -27.12 20.52 23.02
N ASP A 23 -27.99 21.46 23.39
CA ASP A 23 -29.02 21.99 22.51
C ASP A 23 -28.52 23.33 21.95
N ASP A 24 -27.56 23.30 21.03
CA ASP A 24 -27.25 24.45 20.18
C ASP A 24 -26.53 24.11 18.87
N VAL A 25 -26.93 22.99 18.25
CA VAL A 25 -26.69 22.75 16.80
C VAL A 25 -27.97 22.25 16.16
N ALA A 26 -29.00 23.09 16.18
CA ALA A 26 -30.26 22.81 15.48
C ALA A 26 -30.89 24.05 14.83
N THR A 27 -30.10 24.97 14.26
CA THR A 27 -30.63 26.00 13.33
C THR A 27 -29.60 26.45 12.29
N ARG A 28 -29.12 25.53 11.45
CA ARG A 28 -28.64 25.90 10.10
C ARG A 28 -29.44 25.13 9.08
N GLY A 29 -30.38 25.84 8.47
CA GLY A 29 -31.36 25.30 7.54
C GLY A 29 -30.69 24.54 6.40
N ALA A 30 -31.22 23.35 6.13
CA ALA A 30 -30.96 22.64 4.90
C ALA A 30 -31.29 23.54 3.69
N PRO A 31 -30.42 23.63 2.68
CA PRO A 31 -30.78 24.32 1.45
C PRO A 31 -31.94 23.57 0.79
N ARG A 32 -33.11 24.22 0.73
CA ARG A 32 -34.26 23.79 -0.05
C ARG A 32 -33.81 23.53 -1.49
N CYS A 33 -34.04 22.31 -1.99
CA CYS A 33 -34.02 22.01 -3.42
C CYS A 33 -35.03 22.93 -4.12
N ARG A 34 -34.54 24.01 -4.73
CA ARG A 34 -35.33 24.90 -5.56
C ARG A 34 -35.66 24.15 -6.84
N SER A 35 -36.94 23.86 -7.07
CA SER A 35 -37.43 23.31 -8.34
C SER A 35 -36.96 24.23 -9.48
N GLY A 36 -36.01 23.73 -10.26
CA GLY A 36 -35.50 24.38 -11.46
C GLY A 36 -36.65 24.60 -12.44
N ARG A 37 -36.89 25.87 -12.75
CA ARG A 37 -37.82 26.33 -13.78
C ARG A 37 -37.36 25.72 -15.10
N THR A 38 -38.15 24.82 -15.68
CA THR A 38 -37.89 24.21 -16.99
C THR A 38 -37.86 25.28 -18.07
N THR A 39 -36.67 25.65 -18.52
CA THR A 39 -36.49 26.44 -19.74
C THR A 39 -36.83 25.54 -20.92
N ARG A 40 -37.96 25.84 -21.59
CA ARG A 40 -38.31 25.27 -22.90
C ARG A 40 -37.17 25.60 -23.89
N MET A 41 -36.41 24.59 -24.29
CA MET A 41 -35.59 24.69 -25.50
C MET A 41 -36.52 24.77 -26.71
N ASN A 42 -36.32 25.82 -27.50
CA ASN A 42 -37.05 26.09 -28.73
C ASN A 42 -36.39 25.29 -29.85
N ILE A 43 -37.00 24.15 -30.23
CA ILE A 43 -36.54 23.32 -31.34
C ILE A 43 -36.99 23.97 -32.66
N PRO A 44 -36.09 24.29 -33.60
CA PRO A 44 -36.50 24.84 -34.89
C PRO A 44 -37.30 23.81 -35.70
N ARG A 45 -38.49 24.23 -36.14
CA ARG A 45 -39.38 23.51 -37.05
C ARG A 45 -38.67 23.33 -38.40
N PHE A 46 -38.11 22.15 -38.65
CA PHE A 46 -37.74 21.74 -40.00
C PHE A 46 -39.00 21.36 -40.78
N LEU A 47 -39.11 21.96 -41.96
CA LEU A 47 -40.22 21.91 -42.88
C LEU A 47 -40.54 20.47 -43.31
N HIS A 48 -41.81 20.09 -43.19
CA HIS A 48 -42.37 18.91 -43.84
C HIS A 48 -42.49 19.16 -45.35
N GLN A 49 -41.81 18.36 -46.17
CA GLN A 49 -42.11 18.23 -47.59
C GLN A 49 -42.81 16.88 -47.88
N PRO A 50 -43.84 16.85 -48.74
CA PRO A 50 -44.61 15.66 -49.03
C PRO A 50 -43.97 14.84 -50.16
N LEU A 51 -43.54 13.62 -49.87
CA LEU A 51 -43.11 12.67 -50.90
C LEU A 51 -44.33 12.02 -51.56
N ARG A 52 -44.70 12.56 -52.74
CA ARG A 52 -45.59 11.91 -53.69
C ARG A 52 -44.78 11.00 -54.61
N ARG A 53 -45.13 9.70 -54.54
CA ARG A 53 -45.33 8.76 -55.66
C ARG A 53 -44.35 8.85 -56.85
N THR A 54 -43.44 7.88 -56.93
CA THR A 54 -43.07 7.25 -58.20
C THR A 54 -42.84 5.76 -57.99
N ALA A 55 -43.57 4.99 -58.79
CA ALA A 55 -43.59 3.54 -58.81
C ALA A 55 -42.57 3.00 -59.82
N LEU A 56 -42.25 1.72 -59.65
CA LEU A 56 -41.71 0.77 -60.64
C LEU A 56 -40.32 1.09 -61.24
N LEU A 57 -39.36 0.24 -60.88
CA LEU A 57 -38.44 -0.40 -61.83
C LEU A 57 -37.96 -1.72 -61.20
N LEU A 58 -38.48 -2.84 -61.72
CA LEU A 58 -37.88 -4.15 -61.59
C LEU A 58 -36.50 -4.14 -62.27
N ALA A 59 -35.45 -4.60 -61.59
CA ALA A 59 -34.32 -5.27 -62.22
C ALA A 59 -33.43 -5.95 -61.17
N ALA A 60 -33.49 -7.28 -61.16
CA ALA A 60 -32.49 -8.25 -60.70
C ALA A 60 -31.24 -7.70 -59.96
N CYS A 61 -31.21 -7.83 -58.64
CA CYS A 61 -29.96 -7.99 -57.89
C CYS A 61 -29.94 -9.42 -57.35
N GLY A 62 -29.13 -10.26 -57.99
CA GLY A 62 -28.95 -11.66 -57.63
C GLY A 62 -28.50 -11.80 -56.18
N LEU A 63 -28.99 -12.85 -55.54
CA LEU A 63 -28.46 -13.40 -54.29
C LEU A 63 -27.00 -13.83 -54.52
N SER A 64 -26.06 -12.91 -54.38
CA SER A 64 -24.67 -13.27 -54.10
C SER A 64 -24.58 -13.60 -52.62
N ALA A 65 -24.84 -14.86 -52.28
CA ALA A 65 -24.39 -15.44 -51.02
C ALA A 65 -22.87 -15.46 -51.05
N VAL A 66 -22.24 -14.36 -50.62
CA VAL A 66 -20.80 -14.33 -50.39
C VAL A 66 -20.57 -15.23 -49.19
N ALA A 67 -20.10 -16.46 -49.43
CA ALA A 67 -19.56 -17.30 -48.39
C ALA A 67 -18.38 -16.54 -47.78
N GLN A 68 -18.62 -15.88 -46.64
CA GLN A 68 -17.56 -15.34 -45.82
C GLN A 68 -16.79 -16.56 -45.29
N ALA A 69 -15.76 -16.97 -46.01
CA ALA A 69 -14.80 -17.93 -45.49
C ALA A 69 -14.28 -17.34 -44.18
N ALA A 70 -14.62 -17.97 -43.05
CA ALA A 70 -14.07 -17.60 -41.77
C ALA A 70 -12.54 -17.68 -41.91
N ALA A 71 -11.88 -16.52 -41.83
CA ALA A 71 -10.43 -16.49 -41.81
C ALA A 71 -9.97 -17.38 -40.64
N PRO A 72 -9.01 -18.29 -40.85
CA PRO A 72 -8.49 -19.10 -39.76
C PRO A 72 -8.04 -18.16 -38.64
N SER A 73 -8.53 -18.39 -37.42
CA SER A 73 -8.03 -17.68 -36.24
C SER A 73 -6.51 -17.84 -36.24
N PRO A 74 -5.73 -16.75 -36.05
CA PRO A 74 -4.28 -16.87 -35.97
C PRO A 74 -3.95 -17.91 -34.91
N ALA A 75 -3.11 -18.87 -35.28
CA ALA A 75 -2.58 -19.84 -34.32
C ALA A 75 -2.06 -19.05 -33.10
N PRO A 76 -2.31 -19.51 -31.86
CA PRO A 76 -1.79 -18.82 -30.70
C PRO A 76 -0.29 -18.61 -30.91
N GLY A 77 0.15 -17.36 -30.90
CA GLY A 77 1.56 -17.03 -31.06
C GLY A 77 2.39 -17.76 -30.00
N HIS A 78 3.61 -18.15 -30.34
CA HIS A 78 4.54 -18.72 -29.37
C HIS A 78 4.77 -17.70 -28.24
N VAL A 79 4.34 -18.03 -27.03
CA VAL A 79 4.62 -17.25 -25.82
C VAL A 79 5.97 -17.73 -25.28
N PRO A 80 7.01 -16.88 -25.20
CA PRO A 80 8.30 -17.27 -24.66
C PRO A 80 8.20 -17.72 -23.20
N ASP A 81 8.91 -18.78 -22.83
CA ASP A 81 9.01 -19.24 -21.43
C ASP A 81 10.20 -18.57 -20.72
N THR A 82 10.11 -17.26 -20.51
CA THR A 82 11.10 -16.47 -19.77
C THR A 82 10.55 -16.03 -18.42
N ILE A 83 11.42 -15.73 -17.46
CA ILE A 83 10.97 -15.28 -16.13
C ILE A 83 10.16 -13.98 -16.24
N GLU A 84 10.56 -13.05 -17.11
CA GLU A 84 9.84 -11.79 -17.40
C GLU A 84 8.39 -12.06 -17.79
N GLN A 85 8.18 -13.04 -18.67
CA GLN A 85 6.85 -13.42 -19.14
C GLN A 85 6.05 -14.10 -18.02
N ARG A 86 6.68 -14.97 -17.22
CA ARG A 86 5.99 -15.66 -16.11
C ARG A 86 5.64 -14.72 -14.95
N VAL A 87 6.39 -13.64 -14.74
CA VAL A 87 6.10 -12.63 -13.71
C VAL A 87 5.30 -11.43 -14.22
N ALA A 88 4.80 -11.45 -15.44
CA ALA A 88 4.03 -10.35 -16.03
C ALA A 88 2.81 -9.93 -15.19
N ALA A 89 2.21 -10.86 -14.44
CA ALA A 89 1.11 -10.54 -13.52
C ALA A 89 1.55 -9.71 -12.31
N CYS A 90 2.80 -9.84 -11.85
CA CYS A 90 3.32 -9.10 -10.70
C CYS A 90 3.38 -7.60 -10.98
N ILE A 91 3.80 -7.22 -12.19
CA ILE A 91 3.99 -5.82 -12.57
C ILE A 91 2.67 -5.07 -12.82
N ALA A 92 1.54 -5.78 -12.89
CA ALA A 92 0.21 -5.16 -13.00
C ALA A 92 -0.13 -4.32 -11.76
N CYS A 93 0.34 -4.71 -10.57
CA CYS A 93 0.14 -3.96 -9.33
C CYS A 93 1.43 -3.24 -8.88
N HIS A 94 2.59 -3.87 -9.05
CA HIS A 94 3.88 -3.35 -8.55
C HIS A 94 4.54 -2.34 -9.49
N GLY A 95 3.84 -1.89 -10.54
CA GLY A 95 4.35 -0.98 -11.55
C GLY A 95 5.20 -1.71 -12.59
N ARG A 96 5.43 -1.05 -13.74
CA ARG A 96 6.28 -1.59 -14.81
C ARG A 96 7.62 -2.03 -14.24
N GLU A 97 8.01 -3.27 -14.55
CA GLU A 97 9.26 -3.88 -14.07
C GLU A 97 9.42 -3.86 -12.53
N GLY A 98 8.32 -3.68 -11.77
CA GLY A 98 8.35 -3.61 -10.31
C GLY A 98 8.83 -2.28 -9.74
N ALA A 99 8.77 -1.18 -10.51
CA ALA A 99 9.26 0.15 -10.09
C ALA A 99 8.45 0.85 -8.98
N SER A 100 7.34 0.25 -8.50
CA SER A 100 6.23 0.87 -7.74
C SER A 100 5.17 1.50 -8.66
N SER A 101 3.92 1.53 -8.21
CA SER A 101 2.84 2.28 -8.87
C SER A 101 2.54 3.58 -8.12
N ASP A 102 1.98 4.56 -8.81
CA ASP A 102 1.59 5.87 -8.24
C ASP A 102 0.43 5.77 -7.23
N GLN A 103 -0.16 4.58 -7.07
CA GLN A 103 -1.32 4.34 -6.21
C GLN A 103 -0.97 4.24 -4.71
N GLY A 104 0.27 4.54 -4.32
CA GLY A 104 0.67 4.75 -2.93
C GLY A 104 0.61 3.54 -1.99
N PHE A 105 0.24 2.35 -2.47
CA PHE A 105 0.07 1.15 -1.64
C PHE A 105 0.94 -0.04 -2.09
N PHE A 106 1.23 -0.18 -3.38
CA PHE A 106 2.03 -1.28 -3.90
C PHE A 106 3.52 -0.93 -3.87
N PRO A 107 4.34 -1.64 -3.07
CA PRO A 107 5.75 -1.30 -2.94
C PRO A 107 6.54 -1.67 -4.20
N ARG A 108 7.64 -0.94 -4.42
CA ARG A 108 8.70 -1.34 -5.35
C ARG A 108 9.23 -2.75 -5.05
N LEU A 109 9.51 -3.52 -6.09
CA LEU A 109 10.21 -4.82 -6.03
C LEU A 109 11.65 -4.71 -6.51
N ALA A 110 11.88 -3.94 -7.59
CA ALA A 110 13.16 -3.82 -8.27
C ALA A 110 14.30 -3.36 -7.33
N GLY A 111 15.42 -4.08 -7.36
CA GLY A 111 16.65 -3.74 -6.63
C GLY A 111 16.59 -3.97 -5.11
N LYS A 112 15.52 -4.60 -4.60
CA LYS A 112 15.48 -5.02 -3.19
C LYS A 112 16.36 -6.26 -2.97
N PRO A 113 16.87 -6.48 -1.74
CA PRO A 113 17.65 -7.68 -1.43
C PRO A 113 16.91 -8.96 -1.83
N GLU A 114 17.59 -9.89 -2.49
CA GLU A 114 16.99 -11.14 -2.97
C GLU A 114 16.42 -11.96 -1.81
N GLY A 115 17.19 -12.11 -0.72
CA GLY A 115 16.75 -12.82 0.48
C GLY A 115 15.55 -12.16 1.16
N TYR A 116 15.42 -10.83 1.05
CA TYR A 116 14.22 -10.12 1.51
C TYR A 116 13.01 -10.50 0.65
N LEU A 117 13.13 -10.40 -0.68
CA LEU A 117 12.04 -10.68 -1.62
C LEU A 117 11.55 -12.13 -1.50
N PHE A 118 12.46 -13.09 -1.47
CA PHE A 118 12.14 -14.50 -1.27
C PHE A 118 11.36 -14.71 0.03
N ASN A 119 11.84 -14.14 1.14
CA ASN A 119 11.16 -14.23 2.42
C ASN A 119 9.79 -13.55 2.43
N GLN A 120 9.59 -12.44 1.72
CA GLN A 120 8.28 -11.81 1.62
C GLN A 120 7.29 -12.69 0.86
N LEU A 121 7.68 -13.21 -0.31
CA LEU A 121 6.84 -14.09 -1.11
C LEU A 121 6.44 -15.33 -0.31
N ARG A 122 7.41 -15.97 0.35
CA ARG A 122 7.14 -17.11 1.22
C ARG A 122 6.26 -16.73 2.42
N SER A 123 6.44 -15.55 3.01
CA SER A 123 5.61 -15.09 4.13
C SER A 123 4.15 -14.86 3.74
N PHE A 124 3.89 -14.39 2.51
CA PHE A 124 2.51 -14.30 1.98
C PHE A 124 1.91 -15.69 1.74
N ARG A 125 2.68 -16.60 1.14
CA ARG A 125 2.23 -17.98 0.87
C ARG A 125 1.89 -18.72 2.16
N ASP A 126 2.76 -18.62 3.16
CA ASP A 126 2.69 -19.37 4.41
C ASP A 126 1.83 -18.65 5.48
N GLY A 127 1.24 -17.49 5.17
CA GLY A 127 0.34 -16.76 6.08
C GLY A 127 1.02 -15.94 7.18
N ARG A 128 2.36 -15.81 7.17
CA ARG A 128 3.12 -14.98 8.13
C ARG A 128 3.02 -13.47 7.86
N ARG A 129 2.58 -13.12 6.65
CA ARG A 129 2.26 -11.76 6.24
C ARG A 129 0.92 -11.79 5.50
N PHE A 130 -0.11 -11.17 6.08
CA PHE A 130 -1.45 -11.22 5.48
C PHE A 130 -1.65 -10.16 4.39
N ASN A 131 -2.06 -10.60 3.20
CA ASN A 131 -2.66 -9.78 2.14
C ASN A 131 -3.35 -10.75 1.15
N ALA A 132 -4.66 -10.59 0.92
CA ALA A 132 -5.45 -11.56 0.15
C ALA A 132 -4.97 -11.68 -1.31
N ASP A 133 -4.65 -10.56 -1.96
CA ASP A 133 -4.21 -10.54 -3.36
C ASP A 133 -2.86 -11.23 -3.50
N MET A 134 -1.87 -10.84 -2.68
CA MET A 134 -0.55 -11.46 -2.70
C MET A 134 -0.61 -12.94 -2.33
N ALA A 135 -1.38 -13.32 -1.30
CA ALA A 135 -1.57 -14.72 -0.94
C ALA A 135 -2.16 -15.52 -2.12
N HIS A 136 -3.15 -14.97 -2.82
CA HIS A 136 -3.69 -15.59 -4.03
C HIS A 136 -2.60 -15.81 -5.09
N MET A 137 -1.75 -14.81 -5.33
CA MET A 137 -0.69 -14.88 -6.34
C MET A 137 0.34 -15.97 -6.06
N VAL A 138 0.68 -16.21 -4.79
CA VAL A 138 1.82 -17.08 -4.44
C VAL A 138 1.44 -18.44 -3.84
N ARG A 139 0.16 -18.68 -3.51
CA ARG A 139 -0.29 -19.86 -2.73
C ARG A 139 0.18 -21.22 -3.26
N HIS A 140 0.37 -21.34 -4.58
CA HIS A 140 0.70 -22.61 -5.25
C HIS A 140 2.13 -22.65 -5.80
N LEU A 141 2.96 -21.65 -5.49
CA LEU A 141 4.32 -21.55 -6.03
C LEU A 141 5.31 -22.29 -5.14
N SER A 142 6.23 -23.03 -5.75
CA SER A 142 7.32 -23.75 -5.07
C SER A 142 8.38 -22.77 -4.55
N ASP A 143 9.17 -23.19 -3.56
CA ASP A 143 10.30 -22.41 -3.05
C ASP A 143 11.32 -22.08 -4.14
N ASP A 144 11.58 -23.01 -5.06
CA ASP A 144 12.49 -22.78 -6.19
C ASP A 144 11.99 -21.66 -7.09
N TYR A 145 10.69 -21.65 -7.40
CA TYR A 145 10.14 -20.60 -8.25
C TYR A 145 10.04 -19.26 -7.50
N LEU A 146 9.74 -19.26 -6.20
CA LEU A 146 9.80 -18.04 -5.39
C LEU A 146 11.22 -17.45 -5.34
N ARG A 147 12.26 -18.29 -5.29
CA ARG A 147 13.65 -17.83 -5.41
C ARG A 147 13.94 -17.24 -6.79
N GLU A 148 13.48 -17.87 -7.86
CA GLU A 148 13.65 -17.35 -9.22
C GLU A 148 13.00 -15.97 -9.39
N ILE A 149 11.78 -15.78 -8.88
CA ILE A 149 11.10 -14.48 -8.87
C ILE A 149 11.89 -13.45 -8.06
N ALA A 150 12.35 -13.84 -6.86
CA ALA A 150 13.12 -12.95 -6.00
C ALA A 150 14.44 -12.51 -6.66
N HIS A 151 15.15 -13.45 -7.27
CA HIS A 151 16.38 -13.20 -8.01
C HIS A 151 16.13 -12.22 -9.16
N TYR A 152 15.13 -12.50 -9.98
CA TYR A 152 14.77 -11.64 -11.11
C TYR A 152 14.56 -10.19 -10.68
N PHE A 153 13.66 -9.91 -9.73
CA PHE A 153 13.40 -8.54 -9.28
C PHE A 153 14.59 -7.91 -8.53
N ALA A 154 15.40 -8.69 -7.82
CA ALA A 154 16.58 -8.17 -7.14
C ALA A 154 17.65 -7.65 -8.12
N THR A 155 17.74 -8.23 -9.31
CA THR A 155 18.71 -7.82 -10.35
C THR A 155 18.27 -6.61 -11.17
N LEU A 156 17.03 -6.17 -11.06
CA LEU A 156 16.54 -5.00 -11.79
C LEU A 156 17.05 -3.69 -11.17
N ASP A 157 17.83 -2.94 -11.95
CA ASP A 157 18.25 -1.58 -11.62
C ASP A 157 17.42 -0.56 -12.42
N LEU A 158 16.45 0.05 -11.75
CA LEU A 158 15.52 1.02 -12.34
C LEU A 158 15.61 2.34 -11.58
N PRO A 159 15.40 3.49 -12.25
CA PRO A 159 15.30 4.77 -11.56
C PRO A 159 14.18 4.75 -10.51
N TYR A 160 14.37 5.50 -9.43
CA TYR A 160 13.33 5.75 -8.44
C TYR A 160 12.44 6.91 -8.91
N PRO A 161 11.12 6.83 -8.68
CA PRO A 161 10.24 7.97 -8.94
C PRO A 161 10.60 9.12 -8.01
N ALA A 162 10.26 10.35 -8.43
CA ALA A 162 10.43 11.52 -7.60
C ALA A 162 9.63 11.38 -6.30
N VAL A 163 10.29 11.63 -5.17
CA VAL A 163 9.65 11.59 -3.85
C VAL A 163 8.94 12.91 -3.59
N ALA A 164 7.79 12.86 -2.91
CA ALA A 164 7.11 14.07 -2.45
C ALA A 164 8.04 14.87 -1.53
N THR A 165 8.16 16.17 -1.78
CA THR A 165 9.02 17.06 -0.97
C THR A 165 8.27 17.65 0.23
N THR A 166 6.98 17.38 0.37
CA THR A 166 6.12 17.91 1.41
C THR A 166 5.31 16.81 2.09
N SER A 167 5.05 16.99 3.38
CA SER A 167 4.19 16.13 4.20
C SER A 167 3.10 17.01 4.84
N ASP A 168 1.93 16.42 5.06
CA ASP A 168 0.82 16.97 5.83
C ASP A 168 1.03 16.87 7.36
N ALA A 169 2.08 16.16 7.80
CA ALA A 169 2.42 16.02 9.21
C ALA A 169 2.98 17.33 9.80
N SER A 170 2.68 17.57 11.09
CA SER A 170 3.23 18.72 11.81
C SER A 170 4.76 18.65 11.93
N ALA A 171 5.40 19.81 12.14
CA ALA A 171 6.84 19.88 12.38
C ALA A 171 7.28 18.97 13.54
N ASP A 172 6.52 18.93 14.63
CA ASP A 172 6.79 18.06 15.78
C ASP A 172 6.68 16.57 15.42
N THR A 173 5.71 16.20 14.59
CA THR A 173 5.55 14.82 14.09
C THR A 173 6.75 14.41 13.25
N LEU A 174 7.21 15.28 12.34
CA LEU A 174 8.39 15.02 11.53
C LEU A 174 9.67 14.97 12.37
N ALA A 175 9.82 15.85 13.37
CA ALA A 175 10.95 15.84 14.29
C ALA A 175 10.99 14.54 15.11
N ARG A 176 9.83 14.07 15.60
CA ARG A 176 9.71 12.78 16.28
C ARG A 176 10.08 11.61 15.36
N GLY A 177 9.61 11.62 14.12
CA GLY A 177 9.94 10.59 13.12
C GLY A 177 11.43 10.52 12.86
N LYS A 178 12.07 11.68 12.64
CA LYS A 178 13.52 11.79 12.49
C LYS A 178 14.27 11.24 13.70
N ALA A 179 13.85 11.62 14.91
CA ALA A 179 14.51 11.17 16.13
C ALA A 179 14.50 9.65 16.26
N LEU A 180 13.35 9.00 16.05
CA LEU A 180 13.26 7.53 16.09
C LEU A 180 14.09 6.86 14.99
N VAL A 181 14.04 7.38 13.76
CA VAL A 181 14.76 6.77 12.63
C VAL A 181 16.27 6.88 12.81
N MET A 182 16.76 8.04 13.22
CA MET A 182 18.20 8.34 13.29
C MET A 182 18.84 7.97 14.62
N HIS A 183 18.09 8.00 15.72
CA HIS A 183 18.62 7.87 17.08
C HIS A 183 17.89 6.84 17.94
N GLY A 184 16.73 6.35 17.51
CA GLY A 184 15.92 5.42 18.31
C GLY A 184 15.32 6.09 19.54
N ASP A 185 15.03 5.28 20.56
CA ASP A 185 14.52 5.73 21.86
C ASP A 185 15.09 4.79 22.95
N ALA A 186 16.20 5.20 23.55
CA ALA A 186 16.91 4.40 24.54
C ALA A 186 16.07 4.14 25.80
N ALA A 187 15.17 5.05 26.17
CA ALA A 187 14.31 4.88 27.34
C ALA A 187 13.27 3.76 27.15
N ARG A 188 12.99 3.39 25.90
CA ARG A 188 12.05 2.32 25.55
C ARG A 188 12.74 1.12 24.88
N ASP A 189 14.07 1.07 24.90
CA ASP A 189 14.88 0.06 24.21
C ASP A 189 14.52 -0.08 22.73
N ILE A 190 14.30 1.04 22.05
CA ILE A 190 14.05 1.07 20.60
C ILE A 190 15.36 1.47 19.92
N PRO A 191 16.00 0.58 19.14
CA PRO A 191 17.17 0.94 18.37
C PRO A 191 16.81 1.92 17.25
N ALA A 192 17.79 2.70 16.79
CA ALA A 192 17.61 3.55 15.63
C ALA A 192 17.43 2.69 14.37
N CYS A 193 16.49 3.07 13.49
CA CYS A 193 16.23 2.31 12.27
C CYS A 193 17.48 2.20 11.38
N VAL A 194 18.29 3.26 11.33
CA VAL A 194 19.56 3.29 10.57
C VAL A 194 20.59 2.25 11.01
N GLN A 195 20.51 1.74 12.25
CA GLN A 195 21.44 0.72 12.76
C GLN A 195 21.23 -0.64 12.08
N CYS A 196 20.04 -0.90 11.52
CA CYS A 196 19.74 -2.11 10.77
C CYS A 196 19.57 -1.83 9.28
N HIS A 197 18.80 -0.81 8.92
CA HIS A 197 18.42 -0.51 7.54
C HIS A 197 19.48 0.27 6.75
N GLY A 198 20.66 0.49 7.35
CA GLY A 198 21.75 1.27 6.78
C GLY A 198 21.60 2.77 7.04
N GLU A 199 22.73 3.48 7.04
CA GLU A 199 22.78 4.93 7.31
C GLU A 199 21.94 5.74 6.31
N ALA A 200 21.99 5.36 5.03
CA ALA A 200 21.18 5.93 3.97
C ALA A 200 19.78 5.29 3.84
N LEU A 201 19.43 4.35 4.73
CA LEU A 201 18.15 3.64 4.75
C LEU A 201 17.81 2.86 3.46
N THR A 202 18.83 2.52 2.66
CA THR A 202 18.71 1.76 1.40
C THR A 202 18.65 0.25 1.62
N GLY A 203 18.73 -0.22 2.86
CA GLY A 203 18.73 -1.63 3.22
C GLY A 203 20.14 -2.23 3.25
N VAL A 204 20.19 -3.51 3.61
CA VAL A 204 21.43 -4.28 3.77
C VAL A 204 21.19 -5.72 3.33
N GLN A 205 22.09 -6.26 2.51
CA GLN A 205 22.08 -7.66 2.12
C GLN A 205 22.29 -8.58 3.34
N PRO A 206 21.71 -9.79 3.34
CA PRO A 206 20.91 -10.39 2.26
C PRO A 206 19.39 -10.10 2.36
N GLY A 207 18.89 -9.56 3.46
CA GLY A 207 17.44 -9.54 3.72
C GLY A 207 16.87 -8.33 4.45
N ILE A 208 17.64 -7.28 4.72
CA ILE A 208 17.13 -6.06 5.36
C ILE A 208 16.69 -5.07 4.27
N PRO A 209 15.40 -4.71 4.17
CA PRO A 209 14.90 -3.89 3.07
C PRO A 209 15.24 -2.40 3.22
N SER A 210 15.19 -1.67 2.11
CA SER A 210 15.14 -0.20 2.12
C SER A 210 13.89 0.34 2.80
N LEU A 211 14.02 1.48 3.47
CA LEU A 211 12.92 2.24 4.08
C LEU A 211 12.60 3.53 3.31
N VAL A 212 13.59 4.12 2.62
CA VAL A 212 13.38 5.26 1.71
C VAL A 212 12.83 4.80 0.37
N GLY A 213 12.13 5.72 -0.32
CA GLY A 213 11.42 5.41 -1.57
C GLY A 213 10.15 4.57 -1.39
N LEU A 214 9.72 4.33 -0.15
CA LEU A 214 8.46 3.65 0.15
C LEU A 214 7.34 4.65 0.46
N PRO A 215 6.11 4.40 -0.03
CA PRO A 215 4.97 5.26 0.29
C PRO A 215 4.65 5.30 1.79
N ARG A 216 4.20 6.46 2.28
CA ARG A 216 3.77 6.64 3.68
C ARG A 216 2.75 5.60 4.13
N LEU A 217 1.71 5.35 3.33
CA LEU A 217 0.65 4.41 3.69
C LEU A 217 1.17 2.97 3.77
N TYR A 218 2.07 2.59 2.86
CA TYR A 218 2.74 1.30 2.92
C TYR A 218 3.55 1.16 4.22
N LEU A 219 4.41 2.13 4.53
CA LEU A 219 5.22 2.14 5.75
C LEU A 219 4.36 2.04 7.02
N SER A 220 3.33 2.89 7.14
CA SER A 220 2.38 2.87 8.27
C SER A 220 1.68 1.52 8.41
N SER A 221 1.19 0.96 7.30
CA SER A 221 0.54 -0.36 7.29
C SER A 221 1.51 -1.45 7.74
N GLN A 222 2.73 -1.47 7.21
CA GLN A 222 3.70 -2.52 7.55
C GLN A 222 4.06 -2.47 9.04
N LEU A 223 4.40 -1.30 9.57
CA LEU A 223 4.69 -1.14 11.00
C LEU A 223 3.48 -1.51 11.86
N GLY A 224 2.27 -1.05 11.47
CA GLY A 224 1.02 -1.38 12.16
C GLY A 224 0.76 -2.89 12.23
N THR A 225 1.00 -3.64 11.15
CA THR A 225 0.80 -5.10 11.14
C THR A 225 1.76 -5.87 12.06
N TRP A 226 2.95 -5.34 12.37
CA TRP A 226 3.81 -5.92 13.40
C TRP A 226 3.28 -5.62 14.81
N VAL A 227 2.66 -4.46 15.03
CA VAL A 227 2.02 -4.13 16.32
C VAL A 227 0.83 -5.05 16.59
N THR A 228 0.00 -5.32 15.58
CA THR A 228 -1.18 -6.19 15.71
C THR A 228 -0.85 -7.68 15.66
N GLY A 229 0.37 -8.06 15.27
CA GLY A 229 0.80 -9.45 15.10
C GLY A 229 0.36 -10.10 13.78
N GLU A 230 -0.34 -9.37 12.91
CA GLU A 230 -0.74 -9.81 11.56
C GLU A 230 0.46 -9.98 10.60
N ARG A 231 1.61 -9.44 10.99
CA ARG A 231 2.90 -9.67 10.34
C ARG A 231 3.94 -10.17 11.34
N HIS A 232 4.64 -11.23 10.96
CA HIS A 232 5.78 -11.76 11.68
C HIS A 232 6.80 -12.39 10.73
N ALA A 233 8.08 -12.32 11.08
CA ALA A 233 9.18 -12.97 10.40
C ALA A 233 9.53 -14.31 11.07
N LEU A 234 10.52 -15.02 10.53
CA LEU A 234 11.08 -16.18 11.22
C LEU A 234 11.82 -15.72 12.48
N ALA A 235 11.92 -16.61 13.48
CA ALA A 235 12.75 -16.33 14.65
C ALA A 235 14.24 -16.34 14.25
N PRO A 236 15.08 -15.42 14.78
CA PRO A 236 14.71 -14.30 15.65
C PRO A 236 14.07 -13.15 14.86
N ASP A 237 12.86 -12.74 15.27
CA ASP A 237 12.07 -11.71 14.59
C ASP A 237 12.36 -10.32 15.18
N CYS A 238 13.39 -9.67 14.65
CA CYS A 238 13.82 -8.36 15.14
C CYS A 238 12.75 -7.27 14.94
N MET A 239 11.96 -7.34 13.86
CA MET A 239 10.95 -6.31 13.58
C MET A 239 9.70 -6.47 14.44
N ALA A 240 9.31 -7.68 14.83
CA ALA A 240 8.27 -7.85 15.85
C ALA A 240 8.71 -7.31 17.21
N GLU A 241 10.00 -7.43 17.57
CA GLU A 241 10.52 -6.83 18.80
C GLU A 241 10.46 -5.29 18.76
N VAL A 242 10.93 -4.66 17.68
CA VAL A 242 10.84 -3.20 17.50
C VAL A 242 9.39 -2.74 17.41
N GLY A 243 8.58 -3.39 16.58
CA GLY A 243 7.20 -3.03 16.30
C GLY A 243 6.36 -2.95 17.57
N ARG A 244 6.43 -3.97 18.44
CA ARG A 244 5.67 -3.99 19.71
C ARG A 244 6.01 -2.85 20.68
N LYS A 245 7.14 -2.16 20.50
CA LYS A 245 7.56 -1.01 21.32
C LYS A 245 7.07 0.34 20.74
N LEU A 246 6.60 0.36 19.48
CA LEU A 246 6.12 1.58 18.82
C LEU A 246 4.65 1.85 19.16
N THR A 247 4.34 3.14 19.37
CA THR A 247 2.95 3.61 19.45
C THR A 247 2.40 3.96 18.06
N THR A 248 1.08 4.09 17.92
CA THR A 248 0.46 4.58 16.67
C THR A 248 0.98 5.97 16.28
N ALA A 249 1.27 6.83 17.26
CA ALA A 249 1.88 8.14 17.03
C ALA A 249 3.32 8.01 16.50
N ASP A 250 4.12 7.08 17.03
CA ASP A 250 5.46 6.80 16.52
C ASP A 250 5.43 6.26 15.09
N ILE A 251 4.49 5.35 14.78
CA ILE A 251 4.31 4.80 13.42
C ILE A 251 3.98 5.93 12.43
N ASN A 252 3.02 6.79 12.78
CA ASN A 252 2.68 7.95 11.97
C ASN A 252 3.89 8.86 11.75
N ALA A 253 4.64 9.15 12.81
CA ALA A 253 5.82 10.01 12.76
C ALA A 253 6.92 9.43 11.85
N VAL A 254 7.29 8.16 12.06
CA VAL A 254 8.32 7.46 11.28
C VAL A 254 7.92 7.37 9.80
N ALA A 255 6.69 6.94 9.51
CA ALA A 255 6.22 6.81 8.14
C ALA A 255 6.13 8.17 7.41
N SER A 256 5.69 9.22 8.11
CA SER A 256 5.59 10.57 7.52
C SER A 256 6.96 11.15 7.22
N TRP A 257 7.95 10.93 8.11
CA TRP A 257 9.31 11.42 7.87
C TRP A 257 10.01 10.64 6.75
N LEU A 258 9.96 9.30 6.76
CA LEU A 258 10.61 8.45 5.75
C LEU A 258 10.08 8.71 4.33
N ALA A 259 8.78 8.93 4.19
CA ALA A 259 8.12 9.08 2.89
C ALA A 259 8.49 10.35 2.12
N VAL A 260 9.16 11.31 2.75
CA VAL A 260 9.63 12.56 2.13
C VAL A 260 11.16 12.66 2.07
N GLN A 261 11.88 11.59 2.40
CA GLN A 261 13.34 11.60 2.29
C GLN A 261 13.76 11.41 0.82
N PRO A 262 14.75 12.18 0.35
CA PRO A 262 15.27 12.01 -0.99
C PRO A 262 15.96 10.65 -1.11
N MET A 263 15.89 10.06 -2.31
CA MET A 263 16.73 8.91 -2.62
C MET A 263 18.20 9.35 -2.70
N PRO A 264 19.13 8.63 -2.05
CA PRO A 264 20.56 8.88 -2.21
C PRO A 264 21.01 8.60 -3.66
N ALA A 265 22.17 9.16 -4.03
CA ALA A 265 22.75 8.96 -5.36
C ALA A 265 23.01 7.47 -5.67
N ASP A 266 23.39 6.70 -4.66
CA ASP A 266 23.45 5.24 -4.71
C ASP A 266 22.27 4.65 -3.91
N PRO A 267 21.21 4.17 -4.58
CA PRO A 267 20.03 3.63 -3.91
C PRO A 267 20.16 2.14 -3.55
N HIS A 268 21.32 1.52 -3.79
CA HIS A 268 21.48 0.09 -3.58
C HIS A 268 21.60 -0.28 -2.09
N PRO A 269 21.13 -1.48 -1.71
CA PRO A 269 21.39 -2.02 -0.38
C PRO A 269 22.90 -2.18 -0.14
N LEU A 270 23.34 -1.94 1.09
CA LEU A 270 24.72 -2.22 1.48
C LEU A 270 25.01 -3.73 1.36
N ALA A 271 26.21 -4.10 0.89
CA ALA A 271 26.62 -5.50 0.77
C ALA A 271 26.70 -6.23 2.12
N ALA A 272 26.96 -5.50 3.22
CA ALA A 272 26.98 -6.02 4.58
C ALA A 272 26.73 -4.90 5.60
N PRO A 273 26.31 -5.22 6.84
CA PRO A 273 26.23 -4.25 7.93
C PRO A 273 27.61 -3.65 8.23
N ARG A 274 27.67 -2.33 8.48
CA ARG A 274 28.93 -1.65 8.86
C ARG A 274 29.30 -1.84 10.33
N ALA A 275 28.35 -2.29 11.14
CA ALA A 275 28.51 -2.60 12.56
C ALA A 275 27.58 -3.77 12.90
N PRO A 276 27.81 -4.48 14.04
CA PRO A 276 26.89 -5.50 14.52
C PRO A 276 25.48 -4.93 14.69
N LEU A 277 24.47 -5.71 14.27
CA LEU A 277 23.08 -5.31 14.46
C LEU A 277 22.73 -5.23 15.95
N PRO A 278 21.91 -4.26 16.38
CA PRO A 278 21.48 -4.13 17.77
C PRO A 278 20.57 -5.27 18.23
N LEU A 279 19.99 -6.02 17.28
CA LEU A 279 19.10 -7.15 17.51
C LEU A 279 19.50 -8.30 16.58
N ARG A 280 19.35 -9.55 17.05
CA ARG A 280 19.45 -10.72 16.17
C ARG A 280 18.26 -10.71 15.22
N CYS A 281 18.50 -10.85 13.93
CA CYS A 281 17.45 -10.81 12.93
C CYS A 281 17.57 -11.95 11.92
N SER A 282 16.48 -12.69 11.71
CA SER A 282 16.41 -13.76 10.70
C SER A 282 16.67 -13.23 9.28
N ALA A 283 16.44 -11.93 9.04
CA ALA A 283 16.73 -11.27 7.77
C ALA A 283 18.21 -11.36 7.36
N MET A 284 19.12 -11.62 8.28
CA MET A 284 20.55 -11.83 7.97
C MET A 284 20.89 -13.28 7.61
N ASN A 285 19.97 -14.21 7.84
CA ASN A 285 20.09 -15.63 7.46
C ASN A 285 18.77 -16.07 6.79
N PRO A 286 18.44 -15.48 5.62
CA PRO A 286 17.15 -15.59 4.96
C PRO A 286 16.85 -16.95 4.34
#